data_AF-A0A944JH86-F1
#
_entry.id   AF-A0A944JH86-F1
#
_cell.length_a   1.000
_cell.length_b   1.000
_cell.length_c   1.000
_cell.angle_alpha   90.00
_cell.angle_beta   90.00
_cell.angle_gamma   90.00
#
_symmetry.space_group_name_H-M   'P 1'
#
loop_
_entity.id
_entity.type
_entity.pdbx_description
1 polymer ?
#
loop_
_entity_poly.entity_id
_entity_poly.type
_entity_poly.pdbx_seq_one_letter_code
_entity_poly.pdbx_strand_id
1 'polypeptide(L)'
;MPVTVRITAPVADFTGEGPGGVTFTEGTATTSDPAVIGYCQGAGYRVEPLGDDPPDIEQSSEQDGPADTTSTGRSAARSKRG
;
A
#
# COMPACT_ATOMS: atom_id res chain seq x y z
N MET A 1 -10.25 7.08 17.17
CA MET A 1 -10.00 8.47 16.76
C MET A 1 -9.94 8.48 15.25
N PRO A 2 -10.62 9.40 14.55
CA PRO A 2 -10.50 9.50 13.10
C PRO A 2 -9.05 9.87 12.75
N VAL A 3 -8.44 9.11 11.83
CA VAL A 3 -7.09 9.37 11.35
C VAL A 3 -7.19 10.41 10.24
N THR A 4 -6.53 11.55 10.42
CA THR A 4 -6.40 12.56 9.38
C THR A 4 -5.30 12.14 8.42
N VAL A 5 -5.58 12.21 7.12
CA VAL A 5 -4.62 11.87 6.07
C VAL A 5 -4.50 12.99 5.04
N ARG A 6 -3.31 13.13 4.48
CA ARG A 6 -3.00 13.93 3.29
C ARG A 6 -3.20 13.05 2.06
N ILE A 7 -3.95 13.55 1.09
CA ILE A 7 -4.16 12.94 -0.21
C ILE A 7 -3.43 13.77 -1.25
N THR A 8 -2.59 13.15 -2.07
CA THR A 8 -1.96 13.78 -3.24
C THR A 8 -2.59 13.22 -4.51
N ALA A 9 -3.09 14.11 -5.35
CA ALA A 9 -3.64 13.82 -6.67
C ALA A 9 -2.53 13.39 -7.64
N PRO A 10 -2.84 12.50 -8.61
CA PRO A 10 -1.89 12.10 -9.65
C PRO A 10 -1.56 13.25 -10.61
N VAL A 11 -2.45 14.23 -10.73
CA VAL A 11 -2.24 15.46 -11.50
C VAL A 11 -1.61 16.49 -10.57
N ALA A 12 -0.34 16.79 -10.81
CA ALA A 12 0.36 17.87 -10.13
C ALA A 12 -0.42 19.18 -10.29
N ASP A 13 -0.45 20.00 -9.23
CA ASP A 13 -1.07 21.32 -9.20
C ASP A 13 -2.59 21.35 -9.37
N PHE A 14 -3.27 20.20 -9.35
CA PHE A 14 -4.73 20.16 -9.41
C PHE A 14 -5.35 20.92 -8.23
N THR A 15 -6.14 21.94 -8.55
CA THR A 15 -6.86 22.76 -7.57
C THR A 15 -8.33 22.74 -7.92
N GLY A 16 -9.17 22.25 -7.02
CA GLY A 16 -10.59 22.08 -7.28
C GLY A 16 -11.28 21.13 -6.32
N GLU A 17 -12.56 20.87 -6.57
CA GLU A 17 -13.35 19.94 -5.80
C GLU A 17 -13.02 18.50 -6.20
N GLY A 18 -12.71 17.67 -5.21
CA GLY A 18 -12.35 16.27 -5.37
C GLY A 18 -13.41 15.31 -4.84
N PRO A 19 -13.08 14.03 -4.72
CA PRO A 19 -14.00 12.99 -4.29
C PRO A 19 -14.56 13.30 -2.90
N GLY A 20 -15.89 13.13 -2.72
CA GLY A 20 -16.55 13.39 -1.44
C GLY A 20 -16.59 14.86 -1.01
N GLY A 21 -16.38 15.80 -1.94
CA GLY A 21 -16.41 17.24 -1.66
C GLY A 21 -15.12 17.76 -1.02
N VAL A 22 -14.03 16.97 -1.04
CA VAL A 22 -12.76 17.41 -0.48
C VAL A 22 -12.07 18.37 -1.44
N THR A 23 -11.69 19.55 -0.97
CA THR A 23 -10.99 20.54 -1.79
C THR A 23 -9.51 20.21 -1.91
N PHE A 24 -9.04 20.07 -3.15
CA PHE A 24 -7.62 19.97 -3.48
C PHE A 24 -7.03 21.36 -3.73
N THR A 25 -5.82 21.59 -3.23
CA THR A 25 -5.00 22.77 -3.45
C THR A 25 -3.59 22.30 -3.81
N GLU A 26 -3.08 22.75 -4.96
CA GLU A 26 -1.75 22.37 -5.46
C GLU A 26 -1.57 20.84 -5.56
N GLY A 27 -2.64 20.13 -5.94
CA GLY A 27 -2.65 18.67 -6.03
C GLY A 27 -2.72 17.95 -4.68
N THR A 28 -2.93 18.66 -3.56
CA THR A 28 -3.03 18.06 -2.23
C THR A 28 -4.34 18.39 -1.53
N ALA A 29 -4.86 17.45 -0.75
CA ALA A 29 -6.04 17.62 0.06
C ALA A 29 -5.84 16.94 1.42
N THR A 30 -6.60 17.37 2.44
CA THR A 30 -6.60 16.71 3.75
C THR A 30 -8.01 16.26 4.08
N THR A 31 -8.16 15.01 4.50
CA THR A 31 -9.46 14.47 4.92
C THR A 31 -9.29 13.47 6.07
N SER A 32 -10.36 13.28 6.81
CA SER A 32 -10.51 12.24 7.83
C SER A 32 -11.71 11.33 7.56
N ASP A 33 -12.37 11.50 6.40
CA ASP A 33 -13.50 10.67 6.00
C ASP A 33 -13.02 9.32 5.45
N PRO A 34 -13.31 8.19 6.13
CA PRO A 34 -12.87 6.87 5.71
C PRO A 34 -13.37 6.48 4.31
N ALA A 35 -14.52 6.98 3.86
CA ALA A 35 -15.04 6.70 2.52
C ALA A 35 -14.17 7.33 1.43
N VAL A 36 -13.75 8.57 1.63
CA VAL A 36 -12.85 9.27 0.70
C VAL A 36 -11.47 8.62 0.69
N ILE A 37 -10.96 8.26 1.86
CA ILE A 37 -9.66 7.58 2.01
C ILE A 37 -9.65 6.27 1.22
N GLY A 38 -10.66 5.42 1.40
CA GLY A 38 -10.76 4.13 0.70
C GLY A 38 -10.88 4.29 -0.81
N TYR A 39 -11.65 5.27 -1.28
CA TYR A 39 -11.74 5.59 -2.70
C TYR A 39 -10.38 6.00 -3.27
N CYS A 40 -9.69 6.94 -2.62
CA CYS A 40 -8.41 7.47 -3.08
C CYS A 40 -7.31 6.39 -3.13
N GLN A 41 -7.29 5.44 -2.18
CA GLN A 41 -6.38 4.29 -2.23
C GLN A 41 -6.63 3.40 -3.47
N GLY A 42 -7.88 3.15 -3.83
CA GLY A 42 -8.23 2.34 -5.00
C GLY A 42 -8.09 3.08 -6.34
N ALA A 43 -8.23 4.40 -6.33
CA ALA A 43 -8.17 5.25 -7.53
C ALA A 43 -6.74 5.71 -7.89
N GLY A 44 -5.72 5.30 -7.14
CA GLY A 44 -4.32 5.61 -7.43
C GLY A 44 -3.82 6.95 -6.89
N TYR A 45 -4.50 7.54 -5.92
CA TYR A 45 -4.01 8.72 -5.20
C TYR A 45 -2.96 8.29 -4.17
N ARG A 46 -2.02 9.19 -3.86
CA ARG A 46 -1.10 8.98 -2.73
C ARG A 46 -1.82 9.36 -1.44
N VAL A 47 -1.87 8.46 -0.47
CA VAL A 47 -2.51 8.72 0.84
C VAL A 47 -1.47 8.58 1.94
N GLU A 48 -1.25 9.64 2.71
CA GLU A 48 -0.24 9.72 3.77
C GLU A 48 -0.90 10.13 5.09
N PRO A 49 -0.79 9.35 6.17
CA PRO A 49 -1.31 9.76 7.47
C PRO A 49 -0.56 10.99 8.01
N LEU A 50 -1.32 11.98 8.51
CA LEU A 50 -0.81 13.25 9.07
C LEU A 50 -0.68 13.19 10.61
N GLY A 51 -0.42 12.01 11.17
CA GLY A 51 -0.27 11.85 12.61
C GLY A 51 0.99 12.54 13.15
N ASP A 52 0.86 13.25 14.27
CA ASP A 52 1.96 13.59 15.18
C ASP A 52 2.83 12.33 15.42
N ASP A 53 4.03 12.26 14.83
CA ASP A 53 4.99 11.15 14.95
C ASP A 53 5.91 11.38 16.19
N PRO A 54 6.66 10.39 16.78
CA PRO A 54 7.19 9.18 16.11
C PRO A 54 7.43 7.90 16.99
N PRO A 55 8.13 6.82 16.51
CA PRO A 55 8.39 6.29 15.15
C PRO A 55 8.14 4.76 15.00
N ASP A 56 8.47 4.23 13.83
CA ASP A 56 8.89 2.83 13.55
C ASP A 56 7.81 1.75 13.51
N ILE A 57 7.18 1.61 12.34
CA ILE A 57 7.06 0.27 11.78
C ILE A 57 7.68 0.34 10.39
N GLU A 58 8.91 -0.15 10.31
CA GLU A 58 9.52 -0.63 9.09
C GLU A 58 8.44 -1.19 8.15
N GLN A 59 8.16 -0.48 7.06
CA GLN A 59 7.79 -1.16 5.83
C GLN A 59 9.08 -1.79 5.25
N SER A 60 9.72 -2.65 6.04
CA SER A 60 10.58 -3.69 5.52
C SER A 60 9.65 -4.53 4.66
N SER A 61 9.82 -4.35 3.36
CA SER A 61 9.23 -5.22 2.35
C SER A 61 9.96 -6.57 2.44
N GLU A 62 9.82 -7.26 3.57
CA GLU A 62 10.09 -8.70 3.65
C GLU A 62 8.88 -9.38 3.03
N GLN A 63 8.84 -9.27 1.70
CA GLN A 63 8.18 -10.24 0.86
C GLN A 63 8.93 -11.54 1.10
N ASP A 64 8.52 -12.27 2.14
CA ASP A 64 8.92 -13.64 2.44
C ASP A 64 8.45 -14.48 1.24
N GLY A 65 9.26 -14.48 0.19
CA GLY A 65 9.15 -15.42 -0.90
C GLY A 65 9.25 -16.82 -0.30
N PRO A 66 8.55 -17.81 -0.87
CA PRO A 66 8.56 -19.15 -0.32
C PRO A 66 10.01 -19.60 -0.14
N ALA A 67 10.36 -20.08 1.05
CA ALA A 67 11.64 -20.71 1.31
C ALA A 67 11.78 -21.91 0.36
N ASP A 68 12.38 -21.66 -0.81
CA ASP A 68 12.74 -22.67 -1.80
C ASP A 68 13.95 -23.43 -1.25
N THR A 69 13.69 -24.28 -0.26
CA THR A 69 14.68 -25.13 0.39
C THR A 69 14.17 -26.56 0.52
N THR A 70 13.59 -27.13 -0.53
CA THR A 70 13.68 -28.59 -0.69
C THR A 70 14.91 -28.93 -1.52
N SER A 71 16.01 -28.93 -0.77
CA SER A 71 17.27 -29.57 -1.08
C SER A 71 17.06 -30.99 -1.63
N THR A 72 17.63 -31.24 -2.81
CA THR A 72 18.23 -32.49 -3.29
C THR A 72 17.80 -33.79 -2.61
N GLY A 73 16.78 -34.44 -3.17
CA GLY A 73 16.54 -35.88 -3.01
C GLY A 73 17.19 -36.69 -4.14
N ARG A 74 18.53 -36.69 -4.27
CA ARG A 74 19.21 -37.81 -4.96
C ARG A 74 19.29 -38.96 -3.97
N SER A 75 18.36 -39.91 -4.07
CA SER A 75 18.54 -41.23 -3.47
C SER A 75 17.85 -42.29 -4.32
N ALA A 76 18.66 -43.28 -4.66
CA ALA A 76 18.41 -44.33 -5.62
C ALA A 76 17.36 -45.34 -5.15
N ALA A 77 16.53 -45.83 -6.08
CA ALA A 77 16.02 -47.19 -6.07
C ALA A 77 15.64 -47.57 -7.51
N ARG A 78 16.54 -48.26 -8.21
CA ARG A 78 16.42 -49.70 -8.49
C ARG A 78 15.38 -50.04 -9.57
N SER A 79 15.91 -50.21 -10.79
CA SER A 79 15.38 -51.08 -11.85
C SER A 79 14.64 -52.31 -11.31
N LYS A 80 13.39 -52.53 -11.74
CA LYS A 80 12.94 -53.86 -12.22
C LYS A 80 11.60 -53.80 -12.97
N ARG A 81 11.62 -54.50 -14.10
CA ARG A 81 10.56 -54.98 -14.99
C ARG A 81 9.19 -55.28 -14.35
N GLY A 82 8.15 -55.03 -15.13
CA GLY A 82 6.84 -55.68 -15.08
C GLY A 82 6.17 -55.47 -16.42
#